data_AF-A0A960WFK1-F1
#
_entry.id   AF-A0A960WFK1-F1
#
_cell.length_a   1.000
_cell.length_b   1.000
_cell.length_c   1.000
_cell.angle_alpha   90.00
_cell.angle_beta   90.00
_cell.angle_gamma   90.00
#
_symmetry.space_group_name_H-M   'P 1'
#
loop_
_entity.id
_entity.type
_entity.pdbx_description
1 polymer ?
#
loop_
_entity_poly.entity_id
_entity_poly.type
_entity_poly.pdbx_seq_one_letter_code
_entity_poly.pdbx_strand_id
1 'polypeptide(L)'
;MNIVKKTLLLAAVVATIGITTYQQAQARRSIVTIEIGQDYNKYSKGELRRRVWELERAVQQLQEEVFQIKVSQQEPAQPSWVCRVKAMGETYTGIGSTQAVAKSETLQACKDGNNGSSFHCGSITCEQ
;
A
#
# COMPACT_ATOMS: atom_id res chain seq x y z
N MET A 1 4.85 -21.30 41.03
CA MET A 1 4.50 -21.14 39.59
C MET A 1 4.53 -19.69 39.07
N ASN A 2 5.16 -18.74 39.79
CA ASN A 2 5.12 -17.31 39.45
C ASN A 2 6.44 -16.75 38.88
N ILE A 3 7.56 -17.47 39.06
CA ILE A 3 8.89 -17.03 38.64
C ILE A 3 9.10 -17.29 37.14
N VAL A 4 8.64 -18.45 36.65
CA VAL A 4 8.73 -18.84 35.23
C VAL A 4 7.88 -17.94 34.32
N LYS A 5 6.73 -17.45 34.81
CA LYS A 5 5.89 -16.49 34.06
C LYS A 5 6.56 -15.10 33.94
N LYS A 6 7.29 -14.66 34.97
CA LYS A 6 8.00 -13.37 34.95
C LYS A 6 9.20 -13.38 33.99
N THR A 7 9.95 -14.47 33.93
CA THR A 7 11.08 -14.60 32.99
C THR A 7 10.62 -14.69 31.53
N LEU A 8 9.50 -15.35 31.27
CA LEU A 8 8.92 -15.47 29.92
C LEU A 8 8.34 -14.14 29.41
N LEU A 9 7.74 -13.33 30.30
CA LEU A 9 7.27 -11.99 29.98
C LEU A 9 8.43 -11.01 29.67
N LEU A 10 9.53 -11.09 30.42
CA LEU A 10 10.72 -10.26 30.17
C LEU A 10 11.37 -10.55 28.81
N ALA A 11 11.46 -11.83 28.41
CA ALA A 11 12.01 -12.21 27.12
C ALA A 11 11.15 -11.70 25.93
N ALA A 12 9.82 -11.70 26.06
CA ALA A 12 8.92 -11.21 25.03
C ALA A 12 9.01 -9.67 24.84
N VAL A 13 9.26 -8.92 25.91
CA VAL A 13 9.43 -7.46 25.85
C VAL A 13 10.76 -7.08 25.17
N VAL A 14 11.84 -7.82 25.40
CA VAL A 14 13.14 -7.54 24.76
C VAL A 14 13.09 -7.86 23.25
N ALA A 15 12.39 -8.93 22.85
CA ALA A 15 12.24 -9.29 21.45
C ALA A 15 11.45 -8.24 20.64
N THR A 16 10.44 -7.61 21.24
CA THR A 16 9.60 -6.59 20.57
C THR A 16 10.31 -5.24 20.45
N ILE A 17 11.12 -4.84 21.43
CA ILE A 17 11.91 -3.60 21.36
C ILE A 17 12.99 -3.71 20.29
N GLY A 18 13.64 -4.88 20.16
CA GLY A 18 14.65 -5.12 19.14
C GLY A 18 14.12 -4.83 17.72
N ILE A 19 12.95 -5.37 17.38
CA ILE A 19 12.36 -5.27 16.03
C ILE A 19 12.05 -3.80 15.65
N THR A 20 11.57 -3.00 16.60
CA THR A 20 11.23 -1.58 16.32
C THR A 20 12.45 -0.71 15.98
N THR A 21 13.63 -1.03 16.51
CA THR A 21 14.86 -0.25 16.23
C THR A 21 15.46 -0.55 14.86
N TYR A 22 15.30 -1.76 14.32
CA TYR A 22 15.82 -2.11 12.99
C TYR A 22 15.06 -1.43 11.85
N GLN A 23 13.76 -1.15 12.01
CA GLN A 23 12.96 -0.51 10.96
C GLN A 23 13.28 0.98 10.75
N GLN A 24 13.85 1.68 11.74
CA GLN A 24 14.23 3.09 11.58
C GLN A 24 15.56 3.31 10.85
N ALA A 25 16.38 2.27 10.63
CA ALA A 25 17.67 2.40 9.96
C ALA A 25 17.57 2.55 8.43
N GLN A 26 16.42 2.25 7.80
CA GLN A 26 16.28 2.22 6.34
C GLN A 26 15.67 3.48 5.71
N ALA A 27 15.28 4.49 6.49
CA ALA A 27 14.57 5.67 5.98
C ALA A 27 15.45 6.93 5.82
N ARG A 28 16.79 6.81 5.79
CA ARG A 28 17.64 7.94 5.38
C ARG A 28 17.64 8.07 3.85
N ARG A 29 16.55 8.61 3.30
CA ARG A 29 16.49 9.12 1.92
C ARG A 29 17.53 10.22 1.77
N SER A 30 18.63 9.96 1.07
CA SER A 30 19.59 10.99 0.71
C SER A 30 18.97 11.88 -0.36
N ILE A 31 18.48 13.06 0.02
CA ILE A 31 18.05 14.09 -0.92
C ILE A 31 19.28 14.51 -1.72
N VAL A 32 19.35 14.12 -2.99
CA VAL A 32 20.42 14.55 -3.91
C VAL A 32 20.12 15.99 -4.32
N THR A 33 20.89 16.94 -3.79
CA THR A 33 20.77 18.35 -4.17
C THR A 33 21.58 18.58 -5.44
N ILE A 34 20.89 18.97 -6.53
CA ILE A 34 21.52 19.25 -7.82
C ILE A 34 21.76 20.76 -7.89
N GLU A 35 23.02 21.19 -7.81
CA GLU A 35 23.39 22.60 -8.01
C GLU A 35 23.44 22.92 -9.52
N ILE A 36 22.41 23.60 -10.01
CA ILE A 36 22.31 24.04 -11.41
C ILE A 36 22.81 25.49 -11.49
N GLY A 37 23.80 25.76 -12.34
CA GLY A 37 24.24 27.13 -12.65
C GLY A 37 25.66 27.52 -12.21
N GLN A 38 26.54 26.55 -11.93
CA GLN A 38 27.95 26.87 -11.68
C GLN A 38 28.75 27.04 -12.99
N ASP A 39 29.74 27.93 -12.95
CA ASP A 39 30.61 28.22 -14.08
C ASP A 39 31.61 27.07 -14.30
N TYR A 40 31.32 26.19 -15.28
CA TYR A 40 32.06 24.95 -15.52
C TYR A 40 33.46 25.16 -16.12
N ASN A 41 33.79 26.39 -16.51
CA ASN A 41 35.07 26.74 -17.14
C ASN A 41 36.30 26.60 -16.22
N LYS A 42 36.08 26.56 -14.90
CA LYS A 42 37.15 26.47 -13.89
C LYS A 42 37.42 25.03 -13.40
N TYR A 43 36.63 24.06 -13.84
CA TYR A 43 36.72 22.69 -13.36
C TYR A 43 37.81 21.91 -14.08
N SER A 44 38.52 21.07 -13.33
CA SER A 44 39.43 20.10 -13.93
C SER A 44 38.63 19.00 -14.65
N LYS A 45 39.20 18.39 -15.69
CA LYS A 45 38.57 17.25 -16.40
C LYS A 45 38.19 16.08 -15.47
N GLY A 46 38.90 15.92 -14.35
CA GLY A 46 38.61 14.90 -13.34
C GLY A 46 37.35 15.20 -12.53
N GLU A 47 37.14 16.45 -12.15
CA GLU A 47 35.94 16.87 -11.40
C GLU A 47 34.69 16.85 -12.27
N LEU A 48 34.80 17.24 -13.54
CA LEU A 48 33.71 17.08 -14.50
C LEU A 48 33.31 15.60 -14.65
N ARG A 49 34.27 14.69 -14.79
CA ARG A 49 33.98 13.24 -14.84
C ARG A 49 33.28 12.73 -13.59
N ARG A 50 33.70 13.18 -12.40
CA ARG A 50 33.04 12.81 -11.14
C ARG A 50 31.60 13.32 -11.09
N ARG A 51 31.36 14.57 -11.48
CA ARG A 51 30.00 15.14 -11.54
C ARG A 51 29.10 14.42 -12.55
N VAL A 52 29.62 14.11 -13.73
CA VAL A 52 28.87 13.33 -14.73
C VAL A 52 28.48 11.97 -14.17
N TRP A 53 29.42 11.27 -13.52
CA TRP A 53 29.13 9.99 -12.88
C TRP A 53 28.06 10.10 -11.78
N GLU A 54 28.10 11.16 -10.96
CA GLU A 54 27.08 11.42 -9.95
C GLU A 54 25.69 11.69 -10.57
N LEU A 55 25.65 12.43 -11.68
CA LEU A 55 24.43 12.70 -12.42
C LEU A 55 23.86 11.43 -13.06
N GLU A 56 24.70 10.62 -13.70
CA GLU A 56 24.29 9.33 -14.29
C GLU A 56 23.69 8.41 -13.22
N ARG A 57 24.33 8.33 -12.04
CA ARG A 57 23.81 7.58 -10.89
C ARG A 57 22.47 8.11 -10.40
N ALA A 58 22.32 9.44 -10.28
CA ALA A 58 21.08 10.06 -9.83
C ALA A 58 19.93 9.84 -10.84
N VAL A 59 20.22 9.91 -12.14
CA VAL A 59 19.24 9.62 -13.20
C VAL A 59 18.81 8.16 -13.13
N GLN A 60 19.74 7.23 -12.93
CA GLN A 60 19.41 5.81 -12.78
C GLN A 60 18.48 5.55 -11.59
N GLN A 61 18.72 6.23 -10.45
CA GLN A 61 17.84 6.14 -9.27
C GLN A 61 16.43 6.66 -9.57
N LEU A 62 16.33 7.81 -10.23
CA LEU A 62 15.02 8.38 -10.62
C LEU A 62 14.27 7.48 -11.61
N GLN A 63 14.96 6.86 -12.56
CA GLN A 63 14.34 5.94 -13.51
C GLN A 63 13.76 4.70 -12.82
N GLU A 64 14.46 4.13 -11.85
CA GLU A 64 13.97 3.01 -11.04
C GLU A 64 12.73 3.42 -10.24
N GLU A 65 12.76 4.57 -9.56
CA GLU A 65 11.60 5.07 -8.81
C GLU A 65 10.38 5.29 -9.72
N VAL A 66 10.57 5.91 -10.89
CA VAL A 66 9.48 6.12 -11.86
C VAL A 66 8.94 4.78 -12.37
N PHE A 67 9.81 3.79 -12.62
CA PHE A 67 9.39 2.47 -13.03
C PHE A 67 8.55 1.79 -11.94
N GLN A 68 9.01 1.79 -10.70
CA GLN A 68 8.27 1.24 -9.56
C GLN A 68 6.92 1.92 -9.37
N ILE A 69 6.88 3.25 -9.48
CA ILE A 69 5.62 4.02 -9.39
C ILE A 69 4.68 3.62 -10.52
N LYS A 70 5.15 3.54 -11.77
CA LYS A 70 4.31 3.17 -12.91
C LYS A 70 3.81 1.73 -12.82
N VAL A 71 4.67 0.79 -12.43
CA VAL A 71 4.29 -0.61 -12.23
C VAL A 71 3.29 -0.74 -11.08
N SER A 72 3.48 -0.01 -9.99
CA SER A 72 2.57 -0.03 -8.83
C SER A 72 1.23 0.65 -9.13
N GLN A 73 1.21 1.67 -9.98
CA GLN A 73 -0.01 2.34 -10.44
C GLN A 73 -0.75 1.56 -11.53
N GLN A 74 -0.06 0.61 -12.17
CA GLN A 74 -0.67 -0.37 -13.03
C GLN A 74 -1.23 -1.55 -12.21
N GLU A 75 -1.91 -1.24 -11.09
CA GLU A 75 -2.98 -2.11 -10.66
C GLU A 75 -3.96 -2.19 -11.84
N PRO A 76 -4.35 -3.40 -12.28
CA PRO A 76 -5.43 -3.50 -13.24
C PRO A 76 -6.61 -2.74 -12.62
N ALA A 77 -7.18 -1.79 -13.37
CA ALA A 77 -8.51 -1.30 -13.08
C ALA A 77 -9.42 -2.53 -13.15
N GLN A 78 -9.51 -3.24 -12.02
CA GLN A 78 -10.33 -4.44 -11.89
C GLN A 78 -11.73 -3.93 -12.18
N PRO A 79 -12.39 -4.41 -13.24
CA PRO A 79 -13.73 -3.96 -13.52
C PRO A 79 -14.58 -4.35 -12.31
N SER A 80 -14.92 -3.34 -11.51
CA SER A 80 -15.51 -3.54 -10.21
C SER A 80 -17.01 -3.68 -10.40
N TRP A 81 -17.51 -4.89 -10.25
CA TRP A 81 -18.93 -5.13 -10.20
C TRP A 81 -19.50 -4.53 -8.93
N VAL A 82 -20.56 -3.75 -9.09
CA VAL A 82 -21.34 -3.17 -7.99
C VAL A 82 -22.69 -3.85 -7.97
N CYS A 83 -22.99 -4.56 -6.90
CA CYS A 83 -24.28 -5.18 -6.67
C CYS A 83 -25.04 -4.42 -5.57
N ARG A 84 -26.36 -4.32 -5.72
CA ARG A 84 -27.26 -3.61 -4.82
C ARG A 84 -28.47 -4.47 -4.51
N VAL A 85 -28.96 -4.40 -3.27
CA VAL A 85 -30.19 -5.05 -2.84
C VAL A 85 -30.98 -4.13 -1.92
N LYS A 86 -32.29 -4.06 -2.14
CA LYS A 86 -33.20 -3.30 -1.28
C LYS A 86 -33.95 -4.26 -0.37
N ALA A 87 -33.76 -4.11 0.94
CA ALA A 87 -34.38 -4.94 1.95
C ALA A 87 -34.90 -4.07 3.11
N MET A 88 -36.17 -4.25 3.47
CA MET A 88 -36.81 -3.54 4.60
C MET A 88 -36.70 -2.00 4.55
N GLY A 89 -36.65 -1.41 3.35
CA GLY A 89 -36.51 0.04 3.16
C GLY A 89 -35.07 0.54 3.05
N GLU A 90 -34.09 -0.27 3.46
CA GLU A 90 -32.66 -0.01 3.36
C GLU A 90 -32.08 -0.54 2.04
N THR A 91 -31.00 0.06 1.54
CA THR A 91 -30.28 -0.41 0.36
C THR A 91 -28.86 -0.78 0.73
N TYR A 92 -28.49 -2.04 0.49
CA TYR A 92 -27.17 -2.58 0.75
C TYR A 92 -26.40 -2.69 -0.56
N THR A 93 -25.12 -2.34 -0.54
CA THR A 93 -24.25 -2.32 -1.72
C THR A 93 -23.00 -3.14 -1.43
N GLY A 94 -22.57 -3.96 -2.38
CA GLY A 94 -21.32 -4.71 -2.32
C GLY A 94 -20.53 -4.56 -3.62
N ILE A 95 -19.22 -4.47 -3.50
CA ILE A 95 -18.29 -4.26 -4.61
C ILE A 95 -17.37 -5.47 -4.70
N GLY A 96 -17.09 -5.94 -5.92
CA GLY A 96 -16.18 -7.06 -6.13
C GLY A 96 -15.54 -7.05 -7.50
N SER A 97 -14.40 -7.73 -7.63
CA SER A 97 -13.71 -7.93 -8.92
C SER A 97 -14.50 -8.78 -9.91
N THR A 98 -15.49 -9.53 -9.43
CA THR A 98 -16.41 -10.33 -10.24
C THR A 98 -17.83 -10.15 -9.74
N GLN A 99 -18.82 -10.38 -10.61
CA GLN A 99 -20.23 -10.33 -10.24
C GLN A 99 -20.57 -11.26 -9.06
N ALA A 100 -19.92 -12.43 -8.98
CA ALA A 100 -20.14 -13.40 -7.90
C ALA A 100 -19.65 -12.87 -6.54
N VAL A 101 -18.45 -12.27 -6.52
CA VAL A 101 -17.89 -11.65 -5.30
C VAL A 101 -18.77 -10.48 -4.87
N ALA A 102 -19.13 -9.59 -5.80
CA ALA A 102 -19.98 -8.44 -5.50
C ALA A 102 -21.37 -8.87 -4.95
N LYS A 103 -21.96 -9.94 -5.49
CA LYS A 103 -23.21 -10.51 -4.96
C LYS A 103 -23.04 -11.07 -3.56
N SER A 104 -21.95 -11.80 -3.29
CA SER A 104 -21.68 -12.36 -1.97
C SER A 104 -21.54 -11.26 -0.91
N GLU A 105 -20.74 -10.24 -1.22
CA GLU A 105 -20.55 -9.06 -0.36
C GLU A 105 -21.87 -8.33 -0.10
N THR A 106 -22.67 -8.12 -1.16
CA THR A 106 -23.99 -7.47 -1.04
C THR A 106 -24.96 -8.28 -0.18
N LEU A 107 -24.97 -9.60 -0.33
CA LEU A 107 -25.83 -10.50 0.42
C LEU A 107 -25.39 -10.59 1.89
N GLN A 108 -24.09 -10.51 2.16
CA GLN A 108 -23.56 -10.44 3.50
C GLN A 108 -23.93 -9.12 4.19
N ALA A 109 -23.71 -7.98 3.52
CA ALA A 109 -24.13 -6.67 4.02
C ALA A 109 -25.64 -6.62 4.34
N CYS A 110 -26.46 -7.23 3.47
CA CYS A 110 -27.90 -7.32 3.70
C CYS A 110 -28.26 -8.23 4.90
N LYS A 111 -27.56 -9.35 5.09
CA LYS A 111 -27.77 -10.19 6.28
C LYS A 111 -27.38 -9.46 7.56
N ASP A 112 -26.24 -8.78 7.55
CA ASP A 112 -25.72 -8.08 8.73
C ASP A 112 -26.67 -6.96 9.16
N GLY A 113 -27.24 -6.23 8.19
CA GLY A 113 -28.27 -5.20 8.47
C GLY A 113 -29.62 -5.76 8.90
N ASN A 114 -29.92 -7.04 8.63
CA ASN A 114 -31.17 -7.70 8.98
C ASN A 114 -31.02 -8.74 10.10
N ASN A 115 -30.10 -8.54 11.05
CA ASN A 115 -29.86 -9.43 12.20
C ASN A 115 -29.55 -10.89 11.78
N GLY A 116 -28.83 -11.08 10.68
CA GLY A 116 -28.48 -12.38 10.12
C GLY A 116 -29.58 -13.02 9.27
N SER A 117 -30.75 -12.38 9.11
CA SER A 117 -31.83 -12.90 8.28
C SER A 117 -31.59 -12.62 6.80
N SER A 118 -31.61 -13.67 5.98
CA SER A 118 -31.52 -13.56 4.51
C SER A 118 -32.87 -13.44 3.81
N PHE A 119 -33.98 -13.46 4.57
CA PHE A 119 -35.33 -13.58 3.99
C PHE A 119 -35.69 -12.42 3.06
N HIS A 120 -35.16 -11.21 3.32
CA HIS A 120 -35.43 -10.02 2.52
C HIS A 120 -34.34 -9.70 1.47
N CYS A 121 -33.31 -10.54 1.35
CA CYS A 121 -32.11 -10.28 0.54
C CYS A 121 -32.13 -10.97 -0.84
N GLY A 122 -33.29 -11.15 -1.46
CA GLY A 122 -33.46 -11.97 -2.67
C GLY A 122 -33.21 -11.26 -4.01
N SER A 123 -33.52 -9.98 -4.11
CA SER A 123 -33.51 -9.22 -5.37
C SER A 123 -32.24 -8.39 -5.54
N ILE A 124 -31.11 -9.07 -5.80
CA ILE A 124 -29.81 -8.41 -6.02
C ILE A 124 -29.66 -8.03 -7.51
N THR A 125 -29.47 -6.73 -7.77
CA THR A 125 -29.15 -6.18 -9.10
C THR A 125 -27.67 -5.84 -9.17
N CYS A 126 -26.99 -6.16 -10.28
CA CYS A 126 -25.55 -5.92 -10.43
C CYS A 126 -25.23 -5.19 -11.72
N GLU A 127 -24.32 -4.23 -11.64
CA GLU A 127 -23.78 -3.42 -12.72
C GLU A 127 -22.25 -3.49 -12.69
N GLN A 128 -21.58 -3.25 -13.82
CA GLN A 128 -20.12 -3.29 -13.98
C GLN A 128 -19.58 -1.89 -14.27
#